data_AF-G8LFH7-F1
#
_entry.id   AF-G8LFH7-F1
#
_cell.length_a   1.000
_cell.length_b   1.000
_cell.length_c   1.000
_cell.angle_alpha   90.00
_cell.angle_beta   90.00
_cell.angle_gamma   90.00
#
_symmetry.space_group_name_H-M   'P 1'
#
loop_
_entity.id
_entity.type
_entity.pdbx_description
1 polymer ?
#
loop_
_entity_poly.entity_id
_entity_poly.type
_entity_poly.pdbx_seq_one_letter_code
_entity_poly.pdbx_strand_id
1 'polypeptide(L)'
;MKKLEDVGVLVARILMPVLFITAGWGKITGYAGTQQYMEAMGVPGFLLPLTILLEFGGGLAVLFGFLTRTTALFTAGFTLLTAFIFHSNFAEGVNSLMFMKNLTIAGGFLLLAITGPGAYSIDRVLNKKW
;
A
#
# COMPACT_ATOMS: atom_id res chain seq x y z
N MET A 1 -23.84 -7.82 11.27
CA MET A 1 -22.52 -8.23 10.80
C MET A 1 -21.82 -8.93 11.94
N LYS A 2 -21.29 -10.12 11.69
CA LYS A 2 -20.85 -11.06 12.74
C LYS A 2 -19.52 -10.55 13.31
N LYS A 3 -19.32 -10.59 14.64
CA LYS A 3 -18.06 -10.13 15.31
C LYS A 3 -16.78 -10.62 14.63
N LEU A 4 -16.82 -11.82 14.01
CA LEU A 4 -15.74 -12.39 13.23
C LEU A 4 -15.34 -11.56 12.00
N GLU A 5 -16.31 -10.96 11.30
CA GLU A 5 -16.07 -10.09 10.13
C GLU A 5 -15.31 -8.83 10.56
N ASP A 6 -15.76 -8.17 11.64
CA ASP A 6 -15.13 -6.94 12.14
C ASP A 6 -13.70 -7.18 12.66
N VAL A 7 -13.48 -8.30 13.36
CA VAL A 7 -12.14 -8.71 13.81
C VAL A 7 -11.28 -9.11 12.61
N GLY A 8 -11.84 -9.84 11.64
CA GLY A 8 -11.14 -10.24 10.42
C GLY A 8 -10.64 -9.05 9.61
N VAL A 9 -11.49 -8.02 9.42
CA VAL A 9 -11.10 -6.78 8.74
C VAL A 9 -10.03 -6.01 9.52
N LEU A 10 -10.11 -5.98 10.85
CA LEU A 10 -9.07 -5.36 11.68
C LEU A 10 -7.72 -6.06 11.51
N VAL A 11 -7.70 -7.40 11.60
CA VAL A 11 -6.47 -8.18 11.41
C VAL A 11 -5.91 -7.98 10.00
N ALA A 12 -6.75 -7.98 8.97
CA ALA A 12 -6.33 -7.69 7.60
C ALA A 12 -5.68 -6.30 7.49
N ARG A 13 -6.28 -5.26 8.09
CA ARG A 13 -5.71 -3.90 8.12
C ARG A 13 -4.40 -3.79 8.88
N ILE A 14 -4.13 -4.68 9.84
CA ILE A 14 -2.85 -4.73 10.53
C ILE A 14 -1.78 -5.38 9.63
N LEU A 15 -2.11 -6.49 8.98
CA LEU A 15 -1.13 -7.30 8.23
C LEU A 15 -0.81 -6.72 6.84
N MET A 16 -1.82 -6.26 6.10
CA MET A 16 -1.65 -5.81 4.72
C MET A 16 -0.66 -4.66 4.52
N PRO A 17 -0.65 -3.58 5.34
CA PRO A 17 0.22 -2.44 5.10
C PRO A 17 1.66 -2.62 5.62
N VAL A 18 2.00 -3.73 6.28
CA VAL A 18 3.33 -3.91 6.90
C VAL A 18 4.47 -3.67 5.90
N LEU A 19 4.35 -4.22 4.68
CA LEU A 19 5.32 -4.00 3.62
C LEU A 19 5.45 -2.51 3.24
N PHE A 20 4.33 -1.78 3.15
CA PHE A 20 4.33 -0.37 2.78
C PHE A 20 4.90 0.52 3.89
N ILE A 21 4.56 0.25 5.15
CA ILE A 21 5.09 0.99 6.30
C ILE A 21 6.61 0.79 6.38
N THR A 22 7.08 -0.46 6.26
CA THR A 22 8.52 -0.77 6.29
C THR A 22 9.26 -0.18 5.09
N ALA A 23 8.72 -0.31 3.88
CA ALA A 23 9.32 0.26 2.67
C ALA A 23 9.36 1.80 2.72
N GLY A 24 8.26 2.44 3.11
CA GLY A 24 8.17 3.89 3.21
C GLY A 24 9.10 4.46 4.28
N TRP A 25 9.25 3.78 5.42
CA TRP A 25 10.25 4.14 6.42
C TRP A 25 11.68 4.03 5.88
N GLY A 26 11.98 2.94 5.15
CA GLY A 26 13.26 2.77 4.48
C GLY A 26 13.57 3.87 3.46
N LYS A 27 12.54 4.39 2.76
CA LYS A 27 12.69 5.53 1.85
C LYS A 27 12.97 6.85 2.57
N ILE A 28 12.49 7.02 3.80
CA ILE A 28 12.81 8.21 4.63
C ILE A 28 14.29 8.16 5.05
N THR A 29 14.75 7.02 5.57
CA THR A 29 16.12 6.87 6.06
C THR A 29 17.15 6.75 4.93
N GLY A 30 16.74 6.18 3.78
CA GLY A 30 17.53 5.98 2.58
C GLY A 30 17.14 6.90 1.41
N TYR A 31 16.79 8.16 1.70
CA TYR A 31 16.18 9.09 0.74
C TYR A 31 17.01 9.25 -0.55
N ALA A 32 18.29 9.63 -0.44
CA ALA A 32 19.14 9.90 -1.60
C ALA A 32 19.31 8.68 -2.51
N GLY A 33 19.54 7.50 -1.92
CA GLY A 33 19.68 6.25 -2.68
C GLY A 33 18.39 5.84 -3.36
N THR A 34 17.24 6.03 -2.70
CA THR A 34 15.93 5.76 -3.31
C THR A 34 15.67 6.70 -4.49
N GLN A 35 15.98 8.00 -4.32
CA GLN A 35 15.77 8.99 -5.38
C GLN A 35 16.60 8.64 -6.63
N GLN A 36 17.88 8.29 -6.44
CA GLN A 36 18.76 7.86 -7.54
C GLN A 36 18.23 6.59 -8.22
N TYR A 37 17.72 5.62 -7.45
CA TYR A 37 17.14 4.41 -8.01
C TYR A 37 15.86 4.69 -8.81
N MET A 38 14.99 5.58 -8.33
CA MET A 38 13.81 6.02 -9.08
C MET A 38 14.20 6.64 -10.43
N GLU A 39 15.17 7.56 -10.42
CA GLU A 39 15.65 8.22 -11.63
C GLU A 39 16.27 7.22 -12.62
N ALA A 40 17.04 6.24 -12.13
CA ALA A 40 17.59 5.16 -12.95
C ALA A 40 16.52 4.29 -13.61
N MET A 41 15.34 4.19 -12.99
CA MET A 41 14.18 3.46 -13.51
C MET A 41 13.23 4.36 -14.32
N GLY A 42 13.62 5.59 -14.64
CA GLY A 42 12.82 6.53 -15.42
C GLY A 42 11.69 7.22 -14.65
N VAL A 43 11.67 7.10 -13.31
CA VAL A 43 10.70 7.78 -12.44
C VAL A 43 11.32 9.08 -11.90
N PRO A 44 10.72 10.25 -12.11
CA PRO A 44 11.29 11.50 -11.62
C PRO A 44 11.48 11.52 -10.09
N GLY A 45 12.70 11.86 -9.64
CA GLY A 45 13.07 11.84 -8.23
C GLY A 45 12.24 12.76 -7.33
N PHE A 46 11.69 13.85 -7.88
CA PHE A 46 10.81 14.77 -7.12
C PHE A 46 9.48 14.13 -6.69
N LEU A 47 9.12 12.96 -7.23
CA LEU A 47 7.94 12.20 -6.81
C LEU A 47 8.17 11.39 -5.52
N LEU A 48 9.42 11.24 -5.07
CA LEU A 48 9.77 10.45 -3.89
C LEU A 48 8.97 10.85 -2.63
N PRO A 49 8.76 12.14 -2.31
CA PRO A 49 7.90 12.53 -1.18
C PRO A 49 6.46 12.00 -1.29
N LEU A 50 5.89 11.98 -2.50
CA LEU A 50 4.54 11.43 -2.73
C LEU A 50 4.54 9.90 -2.58
N THR A 51 5.60 9.22 -3.03
CA THR A 51 5.78 7.79 -2.80
C THR A 51 5.87 7.47 -1.31
N ILE A 52 6.67 8.21 -0.55
CA ILE A 52 6.79 8.08 0.91
C ILE A 52 5.43 8.33 1.59
N LEU A 53 4.73 9.39 1.17
CA LEU A 53 3.41 9.73 1.73
C LEU A 53 2.42 8.58 1.53
N LEU A 54 2.39 7.97 0.35
CA LEU A 54 1.47 6.86 0.07
C LEU A 54 1.88 5.57 0.78
N GLU A 55 3.16 5.22 0.77
CA GLU A 55 3.62 3.97 1.39
C GLU A 55 3.60 4.05 2.92
N PHE A 56 4.29 5.03 3.50
CA PHE A 56 4.37 5.18 4.95
C PHE A 56 3.07 5.76 5.51
N GLY A 57 2.67 6.93 5.01
CA GLY A 57 1.45 7.62 5.47
C GLY A 57 0.18 6.84 5.14
N GLY A 58 0.05 6.35 3.91
CA GLY A 58 -1.07 5.49 3.51
C GLY A 58 -1.07 4.14 4.21
N GLY A 59 0.09 3.53 4.45
CA GLY A 59 0.20 2.32 5.26
C GLY A 59 -0.33 2.51 6.68
N LEU A 60 0.05 3.60 7.35
CA LEU A 60 -0.49 3.96 8.67
C LEU A 60 -1.98 4.30 8.62
N ALA A 61 -2.43 5.00 7.59
CA ALA A 61 -3.85 5.31 7.41
C ALA A 61 -4.69 4.02 7.27
N VAL A 62 -4.23 3.03 6.51
CA VAL A 62 -4.88 1.71 6.44
C VAL A 62 -4.88 1.01 7.80
N LEU A 63 -3.74 0.98 8.50
CA LEU A 63 -3.60 0.36 9.81
C LEU A 63 -4.66 0.89 10.80
N PHE A 64 -4.80 2.20 10.90
CA PHE A 64 -5.77 2.83 11.80
C PHE A 64 -7.20 2.91 11.23
N GLY A 65 -7.38 2.53 9.96
CA GLY A 65 -8.66 2.63 9.27
C GLY A 65 -9.12 4.07 9.08
N PHE A 66 -8.23 4.91 8.57
CA PHE A 66 -8.45 6.31 8.21
C PHE A 66 -8.44 6.46 6.68
N LEU A 67 -9.50 7.06 6.14
CA LEU A 67 -9.75 7.16 4.69
C LEU A 67 -9.62 5.82 3.95
N THR A 68 -10.01 4.72 4.61
CA THR A 68 -9.63 3.35 4.25
C THR A 68 -9.91 2.99 2.80
N ARG A 69 -11.12 3.26 2.27
CA ARG A 69 -11.46 3.00 0.85
C ARG A 69 -10.54 3.74 -0.10
N THR A 70 -10.37 5.03 0.13
CA THR A 70 -9.56 5.90 -0.71
C THR A 70 -8.11 5.44 -0.68
N THR A 71 -7.54 5.31 0.52
CA THR A 71 -6.15 4.88 0.69
C THR A 71 -5.92 3.50 0.07
N ALA A 72 -6.82 2.54 0.26
CA ALA A 72 -6.70 1.22 -0.32
C ALA A 72 -6.73 1.24 -1.86
N LEU A 73 -7.58 2.05 -2.49
CA LEU A 73 -7.60 2.19 -3.95
C LEU A 73 -6.30 2.79 -4.50
N PHE A 74 -5.80 3.86 -3.87
CA PHE A 74 -4.52 4.45 -4.28
C PHE A 74 -3.36 3.49 -4.06
N THR A 75 -3.30 2.79 -2.92
CA THR A 75 -2.27 1.78 -2.65
C THR A 75 -2.35 0.63 -3.66
N ALA A 76 -3.54 0.14 -4.01
CA ALA A 76 -3.70 -0.91 -5.02
C ALA A 76 -3.17 -0.45 -6.40
N GLY A 77 -3.58 0.73 -6.86
CA GLY A 77 -3.11 1.30 -8.12
C GLY A 77 -1.59 1.52 -8.14
N PHE A 78 -1.05 2.10 -7.07
CA PHE A 78 0.39 2.27 -6.90
C PHE A 78 1.14 0.93 -6.90
N THR A 79 0.63 -0.09 -6.22
CA THR A 79 1.24 -1.42 -6.17
C THR A 79 1.33 -2.03 -7.57
N LEU A 80 0.26 -1.91 -8.36
CA LEU A 80 0.28 -2.35 -9.76
C LEU A 80 1.31 -1.57 -10.58
N LEU A 81 1.32 -0.23 -10.48
CA LEU A 81 2.30 0.60 -11.18
C LEU A 81 3.74 0.19 -10.84
N THR A 82 4.05 -0.05 -9.56
CA THR A 82 5.40 -0.50 -9.17
C THR A 82 5.75 -1.88 -9.73
N ALA A 83 4.78 -2.78 -9.89
CA ALA A 83 5.02 -4.08 -10.54
C ALA A 83 5.48 -3.90 -11.99
N PHE A 84 4.78 -3.07 -12.76
CA PHE A 84 5.11 -2.85 -14.18
C PHE A 84 6.39 -2.04 -14.38
N ILE A 85 6.68 -1.08 -13.49
CA ILE A 85 7.87 -0.22 -13.60
C ILE A 85 9.12 -0.97 -13.13
N PHE A 86 9.09 -1.61 -11.96
CA PHE A 86 10.30 -2.13 -11.31
C PHE A 86 10.52 -3.63 -11.51
N HIS A 87 9.50 -4.39 -11.94
CA HIS A 87 9.55 -5.86 -11.94
C HIS A 87 9.03 -6.51 -13.23
N SER A 88 9.10 -5.79 -14.35
CA SER A 88 8.66 -6.29 -15.68
C SER A 88 9.74 -7.05 -16.45
N ASN A 89 11.00 -7.07 -16.01
CA ASN A 89 12.03 -7.92 -16.61
C ASN A 89 11.94 -9.37 -16.09
N PHE A 90 11.08 -10.17 -16.72
CA PHE A 90 10.81 -11.56 -16.31
C PHE A 90 11.96 -12.55 -16.55
N ALA A 91 13.01 -12.14 -17.27
CA ALA A 91 14.22 -12.96 -17.40
C ALA A 91 14.97 -13.07 -16.05
N GLU A 92 14.78 -12.10 -15.16
CA GLU A 92 15.28 -12.14 -13.79
C GLU A 92 14.23 -12.80 -12.87
N GLY A 93 14.54 -13.97 -12.32
CA GLY A 93 13.59 -14.73 -11.49
C GLY A 93 13.03 -13.96 -10.30
N VAL A 94 13.83 -13.06 -9.70
CA VAL A 94 13.40 -12.19 -8.60
C VAL A 94 12.29 -11.23 -9.04
N ASN A 95 12.37 -10.67 -10.25
CA ASN A 95 11.35 -9.74 -10.76
C ASN A 95 10.02 -10.45 -10.99
N SER A 96 10.03 -11.68 -11.52
CA SER A 96 8.80 -12.48 -11.66
C SER A 96 8.09 -12.68 -10.32
N LEU A 97 8.84 -13.04 -9.27
CA LEU A 97 8.29 -13.18 -7.92
C LEU A 97 7.76 -11.84 -7.37
N MET A 98 8.51 -10.75 -7.53
CA MET A 98 8.09 -9.43 -7.04
C MET A 98 6.86 -8.89 -7.77
N PHE A 99 6.75 -9.16 -9.07
CA PHE A 99 5.58 -8.83 -9.88
C PHE A 99 4.34 -9.56 -9.35
N MET A 100 4.41 -10.89 -9.20
CA MET A 100 3.30 -11.70 -8.65
C MET A 100 2.92 -11.29 -7.22
N LYS A 101 3.91 -10.97 -6.38
CA LYS A 101 3.69 -10.43 -5.03
C LYS A 101 2.90 -9.12 -5.10
N ASN A 102 3.27 -8.18 -5.97
CA ASN A 102 2.55 -6.92 -6.12
C ASN A 102 1.11 -7.12 -6.63
N LEU A 103 0.87 -8.02 -7.58
CA LEU A 103 -0.50 -8.34 -8.04
C LEU A 103 -1.36 -8.89 -6.89
N THR A 104 -0.80 -9.81 -6.10
CA THR A 104 -1.50 -10.41 -4.95
C THR A 104 -1.86 -9.35 -3.91
N ILE A 105 -0.91 -8.47 -3.59
CA ILE A 105 -1.12 -7.37 -2.64
C ILE A 105 -2.19 -6.40 -3.15
N ALA A 106 -2.13 -6.01 -4.43
CA ALA A 106 -3.14 -5.14 -5.03
C ALA A 106 -4.55 -5.73 -4.92
N GLY A 107 -4.70 -7.04 -5.17
CA GLY A 107 -5.97 -7.76 -4.96
C GLY A 107 -6.51 -7.65 -3.53
N GLY A 108 -5.62 -7.78 -2.53
CA GLY A 108 -5.98 -7.58 -1.13
C GLY A 108 -6.49 -6.16 -0.86
N PHE A 109 -5.80 -5.13 -1.35
CA PHE A 109 -6.22 -3.74 -1.19
C PHE A 109 -7.52 -3.41 -1.93
N LEU A 110 -7.76 -3.98 -3.10
CA LEU A 110 -9.05 -3.86 -3.79
C LEU A 110 -10.18 -4.50 -2.96
N LEU A 111 -9.95 -5.67 -2.36
CA LEU A 111 -10.92 -6.28 -1.46
C LEU A 111 -11.17 -5.40 -0.22
N LEU A 112 -10.14 -4.79 0.36
CA LEU A 112 -10.30 -3.85 1.48
C LEU A 112 -11.08 -2.60 1.05
N ALA A 113 -10.86 -2.10 -0.17
CA ALA A 113 -11.65 -1.00 -0.71
C ALA A 113 -13.13 -1.38 -0.91
N ILE A 114 -13.44 -2.64 -1.21
CA ILE A 114 -14.84 -3.10 -1.35
C ILE A 114 -15.49 -3.32 0.02
N THR A 115 -14.79 -4.02 0.93
CA THR A 115 -15.30 -4.38 2.25
C THR A 115 -15.38 -3.19 3.21
N GLY A 116 -14.49 -2.20 3.04
CA GLY A 116 -14.44 -1.01 3.88
C GLY A 116 -13.66 -1.25 5.18
N PRO A 117 -13.84 -0.39 6.19
CA PRO A 117 -12.89 -0.26 7.29
C PRO A 117 -13.22 -1.21 8.46
N GLY A 118 -14.39 -1.83 8.47
CA GLY A 118 -14.90 -2.60 9.62
C GLY A 118 -15.19 -1.73 10.85
N ALA A 119 -15.75 -2.33 11.91
CA ALA A 119 -16.17 -1.61 13.10
C ALA A 119 -15.02 -0.92 13.88
N TYR A 120 -13.82 -1.49 13.88
CA TYR A 120 -12.68 -1.00 14.67
C TYR A 120 -11.78 -0.03 13.88
N SER A 121 -12.32 1.11 13.46
CA SER A 121 -11.62 2.05 12.58
C SER A 121 -11.88 3.52 12.94
N ILE A 122 -10.93 4.40 12.61
CA ILE A 122 -11.13 5.85 12.74
C ILE A 122 -12.28 6.31 11.85
N ASP A 123 -12.42 5.77 10.64
CA ASP A 123 -13.53 6.12 9.73
C ASP A 123 -14.91 5.85 10.34
N ARG A 124 -15.03 4.78 11.15
CA ARG A 124 -16.26 4.47 11.90
C ARG A 124 -16.51 5.50 12.99
N VAL A 125 -15.48 5.90 13.73
CA VAL A 125 -15.58 6.94 14.77
C VAL A 125 -15.98 8.29 14.17
N LEU A 126 -15.44 8.62 12.99
CA LEU A 126 -15.75 9.85 12.27
C LEU A 126 -17.10 9.82 11.52
N ASN A 127 -17.88 8.74 11.65
CA ASN A 127 -19.15 8.54 10.92
C ASN A 127 -19.04 8.84 9.42
N LYS A 128 -17.87 8.54 8.85
CA LYS A 128 -17.54 9.00 7.51
C LYS A 128 -18.44 8.25 6.52
N LYS A 129 -19.18 9.00 5.70
CA LYS A 129 -20.16 8.49 4.74
C LYS A 129 -19.49 8.33 3.38
N TRP A 130 -19.01 7.13 3.11
CA TRP A 130 -18.35 6.77 1.86
C TRP A 130 -18.60 5.31 1.54
#